data_AF-E6VFM6-F1
#
_entry.id   AF-E6VFM6-F1
#
_cell.length_a   1.000
_cell.length_b   1.000
_cell.length_c   1.000
_cell.angle_alpha   90.00
_cell.angle_beta   90.00
_cell.angle_gamma   90.00
#
_symmetry.space_group_name_H-M   'P 1'
#
loop_
_entity.id
_entity.type
_entity.pdbx_description
1 polymer ?
#
loop_
_entity_poly.entity_id
_entity_poly.type
_entity_poly.pdbx_seq_one_letter_code
_entity_poly.pdbx_strand_id
1 'polypeptide(L)'
;MTVLAAAQAAGLRLLGVKPISLFSAPDQVAQELADLAGDVAADIVGAHDWQALKELAELAGDGATIALDLPADFGRMVKDPKIHSKRYPLTDFCAAADEDDWLRLADLGFAATPGTWIMLGGKLNVYPAMPVGEAARFYYIRSRPVRSAAGERKASFTEDTDEFFLAQRLLELGLIWRWRAQKRMEYAEDLANYEKALESAVAADKGGKLLKPRRRARIGDASRPVYPGAIVR
;
A
#
# COMPACT_ATOMS: atom_id res chain seq x y z
N MET A 1 8.87 18.49 1.72
CA MET A 1 8.36 19.48 0.74
C MET A 1 6.85 19.52 0.83
N THR A 2 6.26 20.71 0.89
CA THR A 2 4.88 20.91 1.35
C THR A 2 3.84 20.97 0.23
N VAL A 3 2.58 20.75 0.58
CA VAL A 3 1.42 20.88 -0.33
C VAL A 3 1.31 22.29 -0.88
N LEU A 4 1.56 23.30 -0.04
CA LEU A 4 1.54 24.70 -0.45
C LEU A 4 2.50 24.96 -1.63
N ALA A 5 3.70 24.39 -1.59
CA ALA A 5 4.68 24.58 -2.66
C ALA A 5 4.19 23.98 -4.00
N ALA A 6 3.51 22.83 -3.96
CA ALA A 6 2.93 22.22 -5.16
C ALA A 6 1.78 23.07 -5.72
N ALA A 7 0.88 23.55 -4.85
CA ALA A 7 -0.24 24.39 -5.28
C ALA A 7 0.20 25.77 -5.75
N GLN A 8 1.26 26.36 -5.18
CA GLN A 8 1.88 27.60 -5.67
C GLN A 8 2.42 27.44 -7.09
N ALA A 9 3.07 26.31 -7.37
CA ALA A 9 3.62 26.03 -8.69
C ALA A 9 2.51 25.73 -9.72
N ALA A 10 1.45 25.02 -9.31
CA ALA A 10 0.26 24.79 -10.14
C ALA A 10 -0.50 26.09 -10.41
N GLY A 11 -0.79 26.89 -9.38
CA GLY A 11 -1.48 28.17 -9.47
C GLY A 11 -0.78 29.17 -10.40
N LEU A 12 0.56 29.22 -10.34
CA LEU A 12 1.33 30.05 -11.26
C LEU A 12 1.15 29.62 -12.73
N ARG A 13 1.08 28.32 -13.01
CA ARG A 13 0.89 27.81 -14.39
C ARG A 13 -0.54 27.90 -14.90
N LEU A 14 -1.52 27.89 -13.99
CA LEU A 14 -2.95 27.94 -14.35
C LEU A 14 -3.46 29.37 -14.47
N LEU A 15 -3.16 30.21 -13.48
CA LEU A 15 -3.79 31.51 -13.27
C LEU A 15 -2.78 32.66 -13.21
N GLY A 16 -1.47 32.37 -13.20
CA GLY A 16 -0.41 33.37 -13.00
C GLY A 16 -0.32 33.89 -11.57
N VAL A 17 -1.06 33.31 -10.62
CA VAL A 17 -1.11 33.73 -9.21
C VAL A 17 -0.54 32.64 -8.32
N LYS A 18 0.29 33.04 -7.36
CA LYS A 18 0.81 32.14 -6.31
C LYS A 18 -0.02 32.31 -5.04
N PRO A 19 -0.86 31.34 -4.65
CA PRO A 19 -1.55 31.37 -3.37
C PRO A 19 -0.58 31.42 -2.19
N ILE A 20 -0.85 32.26 -1.20
CA ILE A 20 -0.01 32.43 0.00
C ILE A 20 -0.37 31.37 1.06
N SER A 21 -1.63 30.96 1.10
CA SER A 21 -2.17 29.87 1.92
C SER A 21 -3.23 29.11 1.13
N LEU A 22 -3.49 27.85 1.48
CA LEU A 22 -4.53 27.02 0.88
C LEU A 22 -5.69 26.79 1.84
N PHE A 23 -5.39 26.38 3.08
CA PHE A 23 -6.42 25.96 4.03
C PHE A 23 -7.01 27.11 4.86
N SER A 24 -6.30 28.23 4.98
CA SER A 24 -6.76 29.43 5.70
C SER A 24 -7.22 30.57 4.78
N ALA A 25 -7.05 30.41 3.46
CA ALA A 25 -7.40 31.44 2.48
C ALA A 25 -8.93 31.51 2.24
N PRO A 26 -9.52 32.73 2.15
CA PRO A 26 -10.90 32.90 1.72
C PRO A 26 -11.07 32.77 0.20
N ASP A 27 -9.97 32.74 -0.55
CA ASP A 27 -10.00 32.71 -2.02
C ASP A 27 -10.54 31.37 -2.52
N GLN A 28 -11.57 31.43 -3.38
CA GLN A 28 -12.20 30.23 -3.95
C GLN A 28 -11.20 29.31 -4.65
N VAL A 29 -10.25 29.87 -5.39
CA VAL A 29 -9.22 29.10 -6.10
C VAL A 29 -8.33 28.33 -5.13
N ALA A 30 -7.96 28.92 -4.01
CA ALA A 30 -7.12 28.27 -3.01
C ALA A 30 -7.83 27.08 -2.37
N GLN A 31 -9.13 27.22 -2.09
CA GLN A 31 -9.99 26.16 -1.57
C GLN A 31 -10.20 25.03 -2.60
N GLU A 32 -10.44 25.37 -3.87
CA GLU A 32 -10.53 24.39 -4.96
C GLU A 32 -9.24 23.58 -5.10
N LEU A 33 -8.06 24.23 -5.04
CA LEU A 33 -6.77 23.55 -5.10
C LEU A 33 -6.50 22.67 -3.87
N ALA A 34 -6.96 23.09 -2.69
CA ALA A 34 -6.82 22.31 -1.46
C ALA A 34 -7.65 21.03 -1.50
N ASP A 35 -8.89 21.11 -1.97
CA ASP A 35 -9.79 19.96 -2.16
C ASP A 35 -9.22 18.98 -3.19
N LEU A 36 -8.84 19.48 -4.36
CA LEU A 36 -8.21 18.67 -5.41
C LEU A 36 -6.88 18.03 -4.97
N ALA A 37 -6.13 18.65 -4.06
CA ALA A 37 -4.90 18.06 -3.55
C ALA A 37 -5.17 16.76 -2.78
N GLY A 38 -6.27 16.70 -2.02
CA GLY A 38 -6.69 15.50 -1.32
C GLY A 38 -7.02 14.36 -2.28
N ASP A 39 -7.83 14.64 -3.29
CA ASP A 39 -8.22 13.67 -4.33
C ASP A 39 -7.01 13.15 -5.12
N VAL A 40 -6.15 14.07 -5.57
CA VAL A 40 -4.93 13.72 -6.31
C VAL A 40 -4.00 12.86 -5.45
N ALA A 41 -3.85 13.18 -4.16
CA ALA A 41 -3.04 12.35 -3.27
C ALA A 41 -3.63 10.95 -3.10
N ALA A 42 -4.95 10.82 -2.95
CA ALA A 42 -5.63 9.53 -2.87
C ALA A 42 -5.43 8.70 -4.14
N ASP A 43 -5.56 9.32 -5.33
CA ASP A 43 -5.32 8.68 -6.63
C ASP A 43 -3.88 8.17 -6.75
N ILE A 44 -2.89 9.02 -6.42
CA ILE A 44 -1.47 8.64 -6.48
C ILE A 44 -1.20 7.45 -5.54
N VAL A 45 -1.74 7.47 -4.33
CA VAL A 45 -1.56 6.40 -3.33
C VAL A 45 -2.23 5.10 -3.76
N GLY A 46 -3.38 5.19 -4.45
CA GLY A 46 -4.11 4.06 -5.01
C GLY A 46 -3.43 3.44 -6.24
N ALA A 47 -2.67 4.23 -7.02
CA ALA A 47 -2.09 3.78 -8.28
C ALA A 47 -0.98 2.71 -8.14
N HIS A 48 -0.22 2.72 -7.03
CA HIS A 48 0.89 1.79 -6.85
C HIS A 48 1.19 1.49 -5.38
N ASP A 49 1.77 0.32 -5.10
CA ASP A 49 2.28 -0.07 -3.78
C ASP A 49 3.64 0.58 -3.50
N TRP A 50 3.61 1.87 -3.20
CA TRP A 50 4.78 2.72 -2.93
C TRP A 50 5.63 2.20 -1.78
N GLN A 51 6.95 2.13 -1.95
CA GLN A 51 7.88 1.70 -0.90
C GLN A 51 7.83 2.63 0.33
N ALA A 52 7.66 3.93 0.12
CA ALA A 52 7.58 4.91 1.21
C ALA A 52 6.41 4.68 2.17
N LEU A 53 5.36 3.99 1.71
CA LEU A 53 4.15 3.69 2.48
C LEU A 53 4.11 2.25 3.00
N LYS A 54 5.13 1.43 2.69
CA LYS A 54 5.24 0.06 3.19
C LYS A 54 5.73 0.05 4.63
N GLU A 55 5.06 -0.73 5.46
CA GLU A 55 5.51 -1.06 6.81
C GLU A 55 5.33 -2.55 7.09
N LEU A 56 6.17 -3.07 7.97
CA LEU A 56 6.05 -4.42 8.52
C LEU A 56 5.06 -4.40 9.70
N ALA A 57 3.95 -5.12 9.58
CA ALA A 57 3.10 -5.48 10.70
C ALA A 57 3.64 -6.76 11.36
N GLU A 58 3.60 -6.81 12.69
CA GLU A 58 3.81 -8.03 13.48
C GLU A 58 2.60 -8.24 14.39
N LEU A 59 1.79 -9.26 14.09
CA LEU A 59 0.62 -9.64 14.89
C LEU A 59 0.96 -10.87 15.71
N ALA A 60 1.03 -10.72 17.04
CA ALA A 60 1.36 -11.79 17.96
C ALA A 60 0.14 -12.67 18.25
N GLY A 61 0.37 -13.99 18.32
CA GLY A 61 -0.63 -14.96 18.75
C GLY A 61 -0.71 -15.06 20.28
N ASP A 62 -1.91 -15.33 20.79
CA ASP A 62 -2.21 -15.57 22.21
C ASP A 62 -2.61 -17.01 22.51
N GLY A 63 -2.69 -17.87 21.48
CA GLY A 63 -3.10 -19.27 21.57
C GLY A 63 -4.59 -19.53 21.56
N ALA A 64 -5.45 -18.51 21.44
CA ALA A 64 -6.89 -18.65 21.47
C ALA A 64 -7.62 -17.83 20.39
N THR A 65 -7.11 -16.64 20.08
CA THR A 65 -7.73 -15.71 19.15
C THR A 65 -7.41 -16.10 17.71
N ILE A 66 -8.48 -16.37 16.95
CA ILE A 66 -8.41 -16.62 15.51
C ILE A 66 -8.40 -15.29 14.74
N ALA A 67 -9.16 -14.29 15.20
CA ALA A 67 -9.34 -13.01 14.53
C ALA A 67 -8.46 -11.90 15.14
N LEU A 68 -7.39 -11.55 14.45
CA LEU A 68 -6.40 -10.57 14.89
C LEU A 68 -6.72 -9.18 14.33
N ASP A 69 -6.68 -8.18 15.21
CA ASP A 69 -6.86 -6.79 14.81
C ASP A 69 -5.65 -6.29 14.01
N LEU A 70 -5.94 -5.60 12.90
CA LEU A 70 -4.92 -4.99 12.06
C LEU A 70 -4.43 -3.67 12.69
N PRO A 71 -3.23 -3.20 12.30
CA PRO A 71 -2.75 -1.89 12.71
C PRO A 71 -3.74 -0.77 12.36
N ALA A 72 -3.87 0.24 13.23
CA ALA A 72 -4.82 1.35 13.05
C ALA A 72 -4.54 2.25 11.82
N ASP A 73 -3.36 2.12 11.20
CA ASP A 73 -2.97 2.80 9.98
C ASP A 73 -2.96 1.89 8.75
N PHE A 74 -3.50 0.68 8.88
CA PHE A 74 -3.66 -0.26 7.77
C PHE A 74 -4.55 0.34 6.68
N GLY A 75 -4.01 0.42 5.46
CA GLY A 75 -4.77 0.83 4.27
C GLY A 75 -5.14 -0.38 3.42
N ARG A 76 -4.13 -1.13 2.97
CA ARG A 76 -4.33 -2.34 2.16
C ARG A 76 -3.17 -3.33 2.30
N MET A 77 -3.43 -4.58 1.95
CA MET A 77 -2.35 -5.55 1.74
C MET A 77 -1.56 -5.24 0.46
N VAL A 78 -0.29 -5.60 0.46
CA VAL A 78 0.55 -5.57 -0.75
C VAL A 78 0.03 -6.61 -1.75
N LYS A 79 0.19 -6.35 -3.05
CA LYS A 79 -0.14 -7.32 -4.09
C LYS A 79 0.62 -8.64 -3.89
N ASP A 80 -0.10 -9.77 -3.87
CA ASP A 80 0.42 -11.11 -3.53
C ASP A 80 1.05 -11.15 -2.12
N PRO A 81 0.25 -10.91 -1.07
CA PRO A 81 0.76 -10.80 0.29
C PRO A 81 1.22 -12.17 0.79
N LYS A 82 2.43 -12.22 1.33
CA LYS A 82 2.94 -13.36 2.08
C LYS A 82 3.00 -13.02 3.54
N ILE A 83 2.46 -13.91 4.36
CA ILE A 83 2.51 -13.80 5.81
C ILE A 83 3.56 -14.78 6.31
N HIS A 84 4.64 -14.23 6.84
CA HIS A 84 5.76 -14.98 7.35
C HIS A 84 5.54 -15.35 8.81
N SER A 85 5.75 -16.61 9.17
CA SER A 85 5.81 -17.00 10.58
C SER A 85 7.10 -16.50 11.22
N LYS A 86 7.02 -16.05 12.47
CA LYS A 86 8.19 -15.80 13.32
C LYS A 86 8.86 -17.08 13.78
N ARG A 87 8.07 -18.12 14.04
CA ARG A 87 8.52 -19.40 14.61
C ARG A 87 9.10 -20.32 13.53
N TYR A 88 8.49 -20.33 12.35
CA TYR A 88 8.91 -21.17 11.23
C TYR A 88 9.49 -20.29 10.11
N PRO A 89 10.81 -20.04 10.10
CA PRO A 89 11.42 -19.09 9.15
C PRO A 89 11.47 -19.57 7.70
N LEU A 90 11.21 -20.86 7.45
CA LEU A 90 11.26 -21.48 6.13
C LEU A 90 9.88 -21.70 5.50
N THR A 91 8.81 -21.41 6.23
CA THR A 91 7.43 -21.66 5.80
C THR A 91 6.55 -20.46 6.12
N ASP A 92 5.76 -20.05 5.14
CA ASP A 92 4.79 -18.97 5.27
C ASP A 92 3.42 -19.54 5.64
N PHE A 93 2.54 -18.72 6.22
CA PHE A 93 1.15 -19.10 6.37
C PHE A 93 0.50 -19.25 4.99
N CYS A 94 -0.30 -20.30 4.82
CA CYS A 94 -1.01 -20.54 3.58
C CYS A 94 -2.24 -19.63 3.48
N ALA A 95 -2.42 -18.93 2.38
CA ALA A 95 -3.67 -18.20 2.15
C ALA A 95 -4.80 -19.20 1.84
N ALA A 96 -5.97 -19.03 2.45
CA ALA A 96 -7.17 -19.74 2.00
C ALA A 96 -7.54 -19.28 0.58
N ALA A 97 -8.04 -20.21 -0.24
CA ALA A 97 -8.38 -19.91 -1.63
C ALA A 97 -9.62 -19.00 -1.73
N ASP A 98 -10.62 -19.27 -0.91
CA ASP A 98 -11.90 -18.58 -0.82
C ASP A 98 -12.51 -18.75 0.58
N GLU A 99 -13.67 -18.11 0.79
CA GLU A 99 -14.40 -18.15 2.08
C GLU A 99 -14.93 -19.55 2.39
N ASP A 100 -15.35 -20.29 1.37
CA ASP A 100 -15.84 -21.66 1.51
C ASP A 100 -14.70 -22.63 1.89
N ASP A 101 -13.51 -22.52 1.29
CA ASP A 101 -12.33 -23.29 1.70
C ASP A 101 -11.90 -22.93 3.11
N TRP A 102 -11.99 -21.66 3.50
CA TRP A 102 -11.73 -21.24 4.88
C TRP A 102 -12.67 -21.91 5.88
N LEU A 103 -14.00 -21.87 5.64
CA LEU A 103 -14.99 -22.54 6.49
C LEU A 103 -14.73 -24.04 6.55
N ARG A 104 -14.48 -24.66 5.40
CA ARG A 104 -14.15 -26.08 5.29
C ARG A 104 -12.91 -26.45 6.11
N LEU A 105 -11.84 -25.65 6.04
CA LEU A 105 -10.60 -25.89 6.79
C LEU A 105 -10.81 -25.71 8.30
N ALA A 106 -11.58 -24.70 8.70
CA ALA A 106 -11.94 -24.45 10.09
C ALA A 106 -12.78 -25.61 10.67
N ASP A 107 -13.77 -26.11 9.94
CA ASP A 107 -14.66 -27.19 10.37
C ASP A 107 -13.99 -28.57 10.37
N LEU A 108 -13.14 -28.85 9.37
CA LEU A 108 -12.39 -30.11 9.28
C LEU A 108 -11.32 -30.24 10.37
N GLY A 109 -10.96 -29.15 11.04
CA GLY A 109 -9.86 -29.14 11.99
C GLY A 109 -8.49 -29.35 11.36
N PHE A 110 -8.38 -29.19 10.04
CA PHE A 110 -7.15 -29.43 9.30
C PHE A 110 -6.50 -28.09 8.94
N ALA A 111 -5.26 -27.91 9.39
CA ALA A 111 -4.47 -26.75 9.02
C ALA A 111 -3.06 -27.16 8.60
N ALA A 112 -2.57 -26.52 7.54
CA ALA A 112 -1.16 -26.58 7.20
C ALA A 112 -0.31 -25.98 8.33
N THR A 113 0.91 -26.46 8.52
CA THR A 113 1.88 -25.82 9.42
C THR A 113 2.57 -24.70 8.64
N PRO A 114 2.62 -23.43 9.11
CA PRO A 114 2.27 -22.93 10.45
C PRO A 114 0.78 -22.58 10.66
N GLY A 115 0.01 -22.37 9.60
CA GLY A 115 -1.43 -22.15 9.65
C GLY A 115 -1.97 -21.70 8.29
N THR A 116 -3.29 -21.61 8.20
CA THR A 116 -3.99 -20.97 7.08
C THR A 116 -4.46 -19.58 7.53
N TRP A 117 -4.51 -18.62 6.62
CA TRP A 117 -5.01 -17.27 6.89
C TRP A 117 -5.99 -16.78 5.83
N ILE A 118 -6.91 -15.91 6.24
CA ILE A 118 -7.81 -15.15 5.36
C ILE A 118 -8.07 -13.77 5.98
N MET A 119 -8.40 -12.79 5.15
CA MET A 119 -8.85 -11.48 5.60
C MET A 119 -10.37 -11.44 5.57
N LEU A 120 -11.03 -11.33 6.72
CA LEU A 120 -12.49 -11.18 6.79
C LEU A 120 -12.86 -10.10 7.82
N GLY A 121 -13.88 -9.30 7.50
CA GLY A 121 -14.39 -8.26 8.42
C GLY A 121 -13.35 -7.22 8.84
N GLY A 122 -12.31 -6.99 8.01
CA GLY A 122 -11.21 -6.08 8.34
C GLY A 122 -10.23 -6.61 9.39
N LYS A 123 -10.23 -7.92 9.65
CA LYS A 123 -9.31 -8.60 10.56
C LYS A 123 -8.53 -9.68 9.83
N LEU A 124 -7.35 -10.00 10.35
CA LEU A 124 -6.58 -11.15 9.90
C LEU A 124 -7.03 -12.38 10.68
N ASN A 125 -7.74 -13.28 10.02
CA ASN A 125 -8.13 -14.55 10.61
C ASN A 125 -7.06 -15.60 10.33
N VAL A 126 -6.60 -16.30 11.38
CA VAL A 126 -5.59 -17.35 11.30
C VAL A 126 -6.08 -18.62 12.00
N TYR A 127 -6.03 -19.73 11.28
CA TYR A 127 -6.44 -21.04 11.76
C TYR A 127 -5.29 -22.06 11.59
N PRO A 128 -4.86 -22.76 12.66
CA PRO A 128 -5.37 -22.67 14.02
C PRO A 128 -4.93 -21.36 14.69
N ALA A 129 -5.52 -21.02 15.83
CA ALA A 129 -5.11 -19.84 16.59
C ALA A 129 -3.60 -19.91 16.89
N MET A 130 -2.88 -18.83 16.58
CA MET A 130 -1.42 -18.82 16.71
C MET A 130 -1.02 -18.93 18.18
N PRO A 131 -0.13 -19.88 18.55
CA PRO A 131 0.31 -20.03 19.94
C PRO A 131 1.13 -18.83 20.41
N VAL A 132 1.23 -18.64 21.73
CA VAL A 132 2.11 -17.65 22.34
C VAL A 132 3.55 -17.83 21.85
N GLY A 133 4.17 -16.74 21.40
CA GLY A 133 5.52 -16.74 20.83
C GLY A 133 5.58 -16.93 19.31
N GLU A 134 4.45 -17.24 18.67
CA GLU A 134 4.28 -17.13 17.22
C GLU A 134 3.71 -15.76 16.84
N ALA A 135 4.18 -15.22 15.72
CA ALA A 135 3.67 -13.96 15.18
C ALA A 135 3.60 -14.03 13.65
N ALA A 136 2.50 -13.50 13.11
CA ALA A 136 2.30 -13.26 11.69
C ALA A 136 2.98 -11.95 11.30
N ARG A 137 3.98 -12.03 10.43
CA ARG A 137 4.73 -10.86 9.93
C ARG A 137 4.44 -10.65 8.46
N PHE A 138 3.94 -9.48 8.10
CA PHE A 138 3.63 -9.15 6.71
C PHE A 138 3.84 -7.67 6.43
N TYR A 139 4.12 -7.35 5.17
CA TYR A 139 4.15 -5.96 4.73
C TYR A 139 2.76 -5.49 4.32
N TYR A 140 2.39 -4.29 4.73
CA TYR A 140 1.16 -3.63 4.31
C TYR A 140 1.44 -2.22 3.82
N ILE A 141 0.47 -1.66 3.10
CA ILE A 141 0.48 -0.25 2.69
C ILE A 141 -0.37 0.53 3.68
N ARG A 142 0.22 1.58 4.25
CA ARG A 142 -0.46 2.47 5.18
C ARG A 142 -1.49 3.35 4.48
N SER A 143 -2.53 3.75 5.21
CA SER A 143 -3.57 4.69 4.78
C SER A 143 -3.22 6.18 4.99
N ARG A 144 -2.07 6.49 5.59
CA ARG A 144 -1.65 7.85 5.96
C ARG A 144 -0.46 8.35 5.13
N PRO A 145 -0.70 8.97 3.96
CA PRO A 145 0.34 9.38 3.01
C PRO A 145 0.87 10.80 3.24
N VAL A 146 0.37 11.50 4.25
CA VAL A 146 0.73 12.88 4.59
C VAL A 146 1.55 12.91 5.87
N ARG A 147 2.50 13.84 5.97
CA ARG A 147 3.29 14.11 7.17
C ARG A 147 3.10 15.56 7.60
N SER A 148 2.76 15.79 8.85
CA SER A 148 2.71 17.14 9.43
C SER A 148 4.10 17.71 9.66
N ALA A 149 4.20 19.02 9.88
CA ALA A 149 5.46 19.66 10.27
C ALA A 149 6.05 19.09 11.57
N ALA A 150 5.20 18.62 12.50
CA ALA A 150 5.60 17.94 13.73
C ALA A 150 6.07 16.49 13.50
N GLY A 151 5.91 15.97 12.28
CA GLY A 151 6.32 14.64 11.88
C GLY A 151 5.25 13.56 12.05
N GLU A 152 4.04 13.93 12.47
CA GLU A 152 2.91 13.00 12.59
C GLU A 152 2.35 12.65 11.23
N ARG A 153 1.91 11.40 11.04
CA ARG A 153 1.30 10.98 9.77
C ARG A 153 -0.21 11.25 9.78
N LYS A 154 -0.71 11.86 8.70
CA LYS A 154 -2.12 12.19 8.50
C LYS A 154 -2.68 11.46 7.26
N ALA A 155 -4.00 11.25 7.26
CA ALA A 155 -4.70 10.66 6.10
C ALA A 155 -4.91 11.68 4.98
N SER A 156 -5.18 12.93 5.35
CA SER A 156 -5.42 14.05 4.46
C SER A 156 -4.58 15.26 4.85
N PHE A 157 -4.48 16.21 3.93
CA PHE A 157 -3.89 17.52 4.18
C PHE A 157 -4.87 18.39 4.97
N THR A 158 -4.38 19.04 6.02
CA THR A 158 -5.15 19.97 6.86
C THR A 158 -4.46 21.31 6.99
N GLU A 159 -3.14 21.36 6.80
CA GLU A 159 -2.31 22.54 6.98
C GLU A 159 -1.40 22.75 5.76
N ASP A 160 -1.06 24.01 5.49
CA ASP A 160 -0.18 24.39 4.38
C ASP A 160 1.24 23.82 4.51
N THR A 161 1.65 23.49 5.74
CA THR A 161 2.96 22.94 6.10
C THR A 161 3.00 21.42 6.00
N ASP A 162 1.88 20.77 5.72
CA ASP A 162 1.85 19.32 5.54
C ASP A 162 2.70 18.93 4.31
N GLU A 163 3.47 17.87 4.46
CA GLU A 163 4.35 17.30 3.45
C GLU A 163 3.77 16.01 2.89
N PHE A 164 3.91 15.82 1.59
CA PHE A 164 3.53 14.56 0.95
C PHE A 164 4.72 13.60 0.90
N PHE A 165 4.51 12.34 1.29
CA PHE A 165 5.60 11.34 1.29
C PHE A 165 6.10 10.98 -0.12
N LEU A 166 5.31 11.24 -1.16
CA LEU A 166 5.65 10.93 -2.56
C LEU A 166 6.08 12.17 -3.33
N ALA A 167 6.46 11.99 -4.59
CA ALA A 167 7.05 13.06 -5.40
C ALA A 167 6.10 14.26 -5.59
N GLN A 168 6.53 15.45 -5.15
CA GLN A 168 5.81 16.71 -5.29
C GLN A 168 5.40 17.02 -6.74
N ARG A 169 6.26 16.65 -7.70
CA ARG A 169 6.00 16.85 -9.13
C ARG A 169 4.75 16.13 -9.61
N LEU A 170 4.43 14.97 -9.03
CA LEU A 170 3.19 14.25 -9.34
C LEU A 170 1.97 15.01 -8.82
N LEU A 171 2.05 15.54 -7.60
CA LEU A 171 0.96 16.30 -7.00
C LEU A 171 0.72 17.62 -7.75
N GLU A 172 1.78 18.31 -8.15
CA GLU A 172 1.72 19.52 -8.98
C GLU A 172 1.08 19.27 -10.35
N LEU A 173 1.52 18.24 -11.09
CA LEU A 173 0.92 17.88 -12.38
C LEU A 173 -0.52 17.41 -12.21
N GLY A 174 -0.79 16.64 -11.15
CA GLY A 174 -2.10 16.16 -10.75
C GLY A 174 -3.11 17.29 -10.57
N LEU A 175 -2.71 18.32 -9.81
CA LEU A 175 -3.52 19.52 -9.59
C LEU A 175 -3.81 20.27 -10.89
N ILE A 176 -2.83 20.41 -11.79
CA ILE A 176 -3.00 21.15 -13.05
C ILE A 176 -4.09 20.51 -13.92
N TRP A 177 -4.01 19.19 -14.17
CA TRP A 177 -4.96 18.53 -15.06
C TRP A 177 -6.34 18.41 -14.41
N ARG A 178 -6.43 18.10 -13.11
CA ARG A 178 -7.70 18.00 -12.39
C ARG A 178 -8.45 19.33 -12.37
N TRP A 179 -7.73 20.42 -12.12
CA TRP A 179 -8.32 21.75 -12.11
C TRP A 179 -8.81 22.16 -13.51
N ARG A 180 -8.01 21.92 -14.56
CA ARG A 180 -8.44 22.18 -15.96
C ARG A 180 -9.66 21.33 -16.35
N ALA A 181 -9.71 20.07 -15.94
CA ALA A 181 -10.85 19.20 -16.15
C ALA A 181 -12.11 19.71 -15.42
N GLN A 182 -11.99 20.15 -14.17
CA GLN A 182 -13.10 20.73 -13.38
C GLN A 182 -13.67 21.99 -14.05
N LYS A 183 -12.82 22.84 -14.63
CA LYS A 183 -13.23 24.04 -15.37
C LYS A 183 -13.64 23.74 -16.82
N ARG A 184 -13.65 22.47 -17.26
CA ARG A 184 -13.93 22.02 -18.64
C ARG A 184 -13.05 22.67 -19.70
N MET A 185 -11.80 22.97 -19.34
CA MET A 185 -10.77 23.42 -20.27
C MET A 185 -10.12 22.22 -20.96
N GLU A 186 -9.31 22.48 -21.99
CA GLU A 186 -8.48 21.43 -22.60
C GLU A 186 -7.44 20.91 -21.59
N TYR A 187 -7.45 19.59 -21.34
CA TYR A 187 -6.62 18.94 -20.32
C TYR A 187 -5.85 17.70 -20.85
N ALA A 188 -6.05 17.34 -22.12
CA ALA A 188 -5.54 16.08 -22.67
C ALA A 188 -4.01 15.97 -22.62
N GLU A 189 -3.30 17.07 -22.93
CA GLU A 189 -1.84 17.10 -22.86
C GLU A 189 -1.31 17.06 -21.42
N ASP A 190 -1.97 17.74 -20.47
CA ASP A 190 -1.57 17.72 -19.07
C ASP A 190 -1.78 16.35 -18.43
N LEU A 191 -2.87 15.68 -18.79
CA LEU A 191 -3.13 14.31 -18.36
C LEU A 191 -2.04 13.37 -18.89
N ALA A 192 -1.67 13.48 -20.18
CA ALA A 192 -0.60 12.66 -20.75
C ALA A 192 0.76 12.92 -20.07
N ASN A 193 1.04 14.17 -19.68
CA ASN A 193 2.24 14.52 -18.93
C ASN A 193 2.23 13.96 -17.50
N TYR A 194 1.07 13.98 -16.85
CA TYR A 194 0.87 13.37 -15.54
C TYR A 194 1.06 11.85 -15.57
N GLU A 195 0.46 11.15 -16.54
CA GLU A 195 0.60 9.70 -16.70
C GLU A 195 2.06 9.29 -16.92
N LYS A 196 2.77 9.98 -17.82
CA LYS A 196 4.22 9.74 -18.03
C LYS A 196 5.04 9.94 -16.75
N ALA A 197 4.73 10.99 -15.99
CA ALA A 197 5.42 11.25 -14.73
C ALA A 197 5.11 10.16 -13.69
N LEU A 198 3.85 9.70 -13.62
CA LEU A 198 3.42 8.63 -12.73
C LEU A 198 4.14 7.33 -13.07
N GLU A 199 4.17 6.93 -14.34
CA GLU A 199 4.88 5.73 -14.78
C GLU A 199 6.37 5.79 -14.44
N SER A 200 7.02 6.94 -14.68
CA SER A 200 8.43 7.13 -14.33
C SER A 200 8.66 7.03 -12.81
N ALA A 201 7.76 7.57 -11.99
CA ALA A 201 7.87 7.50 -10.54
C ALA A 201 7.64 6.08 -10.02
N VAL A 202 6.67 5.36 -10.58
CA VAL A 202 6.41 3.94 -10.29
C VAL A 202 7.62 3.08 -10.64
N ALA A 203 8.23 3.32 -11.81
CA ALA A 203 9.43 2.62 -12.24
C ALA A 203 10.62 2.88 -11.31
N ALA A 204 10.79 4.12 -10.83
CA ALA A 204 11.86 4.50 -9.91
C ALA A 204 11.66 3.89 -8.50
N ASP A 205 10.43 3.86 -7.98
CA ASP A 205 10.10 3.35 -6.63
C ASP A 205 10.37 1.85 -6.48
N LYS A 206 10.22 1.07 -7.56
CA LYS A 206 10.52 -0.37 -7.55
C LYS A 206 11.98 -0.69 -7.22
N GLY A 207 12.88 0.26 -7.38
CA GLY A 207 14.32 0.11 -7.15
C GLY A 207 15.00 -0.78 -8.19
N GLY A 208 16.32 -0.87 -8.10
CA GLY A 208 17.12 -1.72 -8.98
C GLY A 208 16.75 -3.19 -8.78
N LYS A 209 16.23 -3.85 -9.82
CA LYS A 209 16.03 -5.30 -9.80
C LYS A 209 17.41 -5.95 -9.65
N LEU A 210 17.65 -6.60 -8.50
CA LEU A 210 18.82 -7.46 -8.35
C LEU A 210 18.75 -8.52 -9.45
N LEU A 211 19.63 -8.42 -10.44
CA LEU A 211 19.86 -9.47 -11.42
C LEU A 211 20.41 -10.65 -10.64
N LYS A 212 19.52 -11.54 -10.20
CA LYS A 212 19.93 -12.79 -9.57
C LYS A 212 20.73 -13.55 -10.63
N PRO A 213 22.06 -13.77 -10.45
CA PRO A 213 22.77 -14.68 -11.33
C PRO A 213 22.01 -16.01 -11.28
N ARG A 214 21.80 -16.61 -12.45
CA ARG A 214 21.03 -17.85 -12.61
C ARG A 214 21.65 -18.91 -11.69
N ARG A 215 21.08 -19.08 -10.50
CA ARG A 215 21.47 -20.13 -9.56
C ARG A 215 21.25 -21.44 -10.30
N ARG A 216 22.32 -22.19 -10.56
CA ARG A 216 22.20 -23.62 -10.81
C ARG A 216 21.57 -24.21 -9.54
N ALA A 217 20.27 -24.51 -9.59
CA ALA A 217 19.58 -25.13 -8.48
C ALA A 217 20.23 -26.49 -8.19
N ARG A 218 20.89 -26.60 -7.04
CA ARG A 218 21.14 -27.87 -6.34
C ARG A 218 20.68 -27.71 -4.90
N ILE A 219 19.40 -27.47 -4.69
CA ILE A 219 18.73 -27.78 -3.44
C ILE A 219 17.36 -28.30 -3.86
N GLY A 220 17.11 -29.59 -3.61
CA GLY A 220 15.85 -30.23 -3.91
C GLY A 220 14.72 -29.52 -3.19
N ASP A 221 13.67 -29.20 -3.94
CA ASP A 221 12.40 -28.75 -3.41
C ASP A 221 11.77 -29.91 -2.61
N ALA A 222 12.11 -29.98 -1.32
CA ALA A 222 11.60 -30.99 -0.39
C ALA A 222 10.25 -30.60 0.22
N SER A 223 9.53 -29.64 -0.37
CA SER A 223 8.24 -29.16 0.16
C SER A 223 7.03 -29.98 -0.28
N ARG A 224 7.22 -31.06 -1.05
CA ARG A 224 6.18 -32.03 -1.40
C ARG A 224 6.55 -33.42 -0.90
N PRO A 225 5.79 -34.03 0.02
CA PRO A 225 5.90 -35.46 0.26
C PRO A 225 5.45 -36.19 -1.01
N VAL A 226 6.41 -36.66 -1.81
CA VAL A 226 6.14 -37.59 -2.92
C VAL A 226 5.93 -38.97 -2.30
N TYR A 227 4.71 -39.49 -2.41
CA TYR A 227 4.41 -40.86 -2.00
C TYR A 227 5.16 -41.84 -2.93
N PRO A 228 5.98 -42.78 -2.41
CA PRO A 228 6.68 -43.73 -3.24
C PRO A 228 5.72 -44.84 -3.69
N GLY A 229 5.33 -44.85 -4.95
CA GLY A 229 4.49 -45.93 -5.46
C GLY A 229 4.03 -45.78 -6.91
N ALA A 230 4.96 -45.89 -7.87
CA ALA A 230 4.67 -46.46 -9.20
C ALA A 230 5.99 -46.72 -9.94
N ILE A 231 6.48 -47.96 -9.85
CA ILE A 231 7.44 -48.49 -10.82
C ILE A 231 6.62 -48.82 -12.06
N VAL A 232 6.77 -48.04 -13.13
CA VAL A 232 6.32 -48.44 -14.46
C VAL A 232 7.48 -49.22 -15.09
N ARG A 233 7.23 -50.50 -15.35
CA ARG A 233 8.10 -51.37 -16.16
C ARG A 233 7.99 -51.03 -17.64
#